data_AF-A0A1F4QFG0-F1
#
_entry.id   AF-A0A1F4QFG0-F1
#
_cell.length_a   1.000
_cell.length_b   1.000
_cell.length_c   1.000
_cell.angle_alpha   90.00
_cell.angle_beta   90.00
_cell.angle_gamma   90.00
#
_symmetry.space_group_name_H-M   'P 1'
#
loop_
_entity.id
_entity.type
_entity.pdbx_description
1 polymer ?
#
loop_
_entity_poly.entity_id
_entity_poly.type
_entity_poly.pdbx_seq_one_letter_code
_entity_poly.pdbx_strand_id
1 'polypeptide(L)'
;MARTLGKRRTIQDALTALGVAKNHAIQIVEAMRPYLDFRRLQPQDQMELHHDTSGEPVKFVYRQSPIDVVESTRSGDTWTAARIDVPVDRRTVVVAGTLKDNLFESVDRLGERPQLVLDFAEIFAWDFDFAADSQPGDRFRMLVEKVFTGEQFVKYGRILAAEYESEGRAHTGVYFKDKDGGGYYTPAGETLRRAFLKSPLEFTRISSTFSRARRHPILGGVRPHLAVDYAAPHGTPIFAVADGTVESAGWSGGGGKTVVIRHRANFKTMYNHLSRFAAGIRRGAAVRQRQVIGYVGSTGLSTGPHLDYRVMKDGRFVNPLKQTFLPGQPISPANRGAFTEARDSLLARLREAETPRTTN
;
A
#
# COMPACT_ATOMS: atom_id res chain seq x y z
N MET A 1 -12.06 -3.70 -33.96
CA MET A 1 -11.12 -4.71 -33.43
C MET A 1 -10.42 -4.14 -32.21
N ALA A 2 -10.31 -4.91 -31.12
CA ALA A 2 -9.60 -4.49 -29.91
C ALA A 2 -8.09 -4.36 -30.15
N ARG A 3 -7.49 -3.30 -29.61
CA ARG A 3 -6.05 -2.99 -29.72
C ARG A 3 -5.53 -2.44 -28.39
N THR A 4 -4.26 -2.67 -28.09
CA THR A 4 -3.61 -2.07 -26.92
C THR A 4 -3.25 -0.60 -27.16
N LEU A 5 -3.28 0.23 -26.12
CA LEU A 5 -2.85 1.64 -26.18
C LEU A 5 -1.39 1.81 -26.66
N GLY A 6 -0.50 0.92 -26.23
CA GLY A 6 0.92 0.96 -26.57
C GLY A 6 1.73 1.97 -25.73
N LYS A 7 3.06 1.85 -25.77
CA LYS A 7 3.95 2.70 -24.94
C LYS A 7 3.93 4.15 -25.42
N ARG A 8 3.78 5.09 -24.48
CA ARG A 8 3.87 6.56 -24.66
C ARG A 8 2.82 7.18 -25.62
N ARG A 9 1.68 6.53 -25.85
CA ARG A 9 0.57 7.11 -26.63
C ARG A 9 -0.51 7.65 -25.71
N THR A 10 -0.99 8.86 -26.00
CA THR A 10 -2.25 9.34 -25.41
C THR A 10 -3.43 8.68 -26.12
N ILE A 11 -4.62 8.68 -25.51
CA ILE A 11 -5.86 8.21 -26.17
C ILE A 11 -6.11 9.03 -27.45
N GLN A 12 -5.85 10.33 -27.43
CA GLN A 12 -5.99 11.19 -28.61
C GLN A 12 -5.06 10.75 -29.76
N ASP A 13 -3.79 10.48 -29.46
CA ASP A 13 -2.81 10.04 -30.47
C ASP A 13 -3.20 8.66 -31.03
N ALA A 14 -3.67 7.77 -30.16
CA ALA A 14 -4.15 6.46 -30.56
C ALA A 14 -5.37 6.53 -31.47
N LEU A 15 -6.37 7.35 -31.13
CA LEU A 15 -7.56 7.59 -31.95
C LEU A 15 -7.19 8.18 -33.31
N THR A 16 -6.31 9.19 -33.32
CA THR A 16 -5.85 9.82 -34.57
C THR A 16 -5.10 8.82 -35.45
N ALA A 17 -4.27 7.96 -34.87
CA ALA A 17 -3.58 6.88 -35.59
C ALA A 17 -4.53 5.79 -36.12
N LEU A 18 -5.76 5.72 -35.60
CA LEU A 18 -6.84 4.83 -36.07
C LEU A 18 -7.73 5.51 -37.12
N GLY A 19 -7.39 6.72 -37.58
CA GLY A 19 -8.14 7.43 -38.62
C GLY A 19 -9.28 8.31 -38.08
N VAL A 20 -9.40 8.47 -36.75
CA VAL A 20 -10.39 9.38 -36.16
C VAL A 20 -9.94 10.83 -36.37
N ALA A 21 -10.83 11.67 -36.92
CA ALA A 21 -10.57 13.08 -37.09
C ALA A 21 -10.20 13.76 -35.76
N LYS A 22 -9.24 14.69 -35.78
CA LYS A 22 -8.65 15.29 -34.58
C LYS A 22 -9.69 15.95 -33.66
N ASN A 23 -10.72 16.58 -34.23
CA ASN A 23 -11.83 17.17 -33.48
C ASN A 23 -12.62 16.11 -32.71
N HIS A 24 -12.96 14.98 -33.34
CA HIS A 24 -13.64 13.86 -32.67
C HIS A 24 -12.75 13.22 -31.61
N ALA A 25 -11.44 13.07 -31.86
CA ALA A 25 -10.52 12.53 -30.88
C ALA A 25 -10.45 13.39 -29.61
N ILE A 26 -10.45 14.73 -29.75
CA ILE A 26 -10.51 15.67 -28.63
C ILE A 26 -11.86 15.54 -27.89
N GLN A 27 -12.98 15.50 -28.61
CA GLN A 27 -14.31 15.37 -28.01
C GLN A 27 -14.47 14.06 -27.21
N ILE A 28 -13.96 12.94 -27.74
CA ILE A 28 -13.94 11.65 -27.02
C ILE A 28 -13.17 11.78 -25.71
N VAL A 29 -11.96 12.35 -25.76
CA VAL A 29 -11.13 12.54 -24.55
C VAL A 29 -11.81 13.45 -23.53
N GLU A 30 -12.43 14.55 -23.97
CA GLU A 30 -13.17 15.44 -23.07
C GLU A 30 -14.40 14.76 -22.46
N ALA A 31 -15.16 14.01 -23.25
CA ALA A 31 -16.32 13.27 -22.77
C ALA A 31 -15.95 12.22 -21.72
N MET A 32 -14.80 11.56 -21.87
CA MET A 32 -14.31 10.53 -20.96
C MET A 32 -13.67 11.08 -19.67
N ARG A 33 -13.28 12.35 -19.64
CA ARG A 33 -12.57 13.00 -18.51
C ARG A 33 -13.24 12.81 -17.14
N PRO A 34 -14.59 12.82 -17.00
CA PRO A 34 -15.24 12.56 -15.71
C PRO A 34 -15.09 11.12 -15.20
N TYR A 35 -14.82 10.16 -16.10
CA TYR A 35 -14.86 8.72 -15.80
C TYR A 35 -13.48 8.06 -15.81
N LEU A 36 -12.45 8.76 -16.31
CA LEU A 36 -11.12 8.21 -16.51
C LEU A 36 -10.00 9.16 -16.04
N ASP A 37 -9.12 8.67 -15.18
CA ASP A 37 -7.87 9.37 -14.83
C ASP A 37 -6.77 9.02 -15.85
N PHE A 38 -6.57 9.91 -16.81
CA PHE A 38 -5.57 9.74 -17.88
C PHE A 38 -4.12 9.63 -17.38
N ARG A 39 -3.83 9.91 -16.11
CA ARG A 39 -2.48 9.69 -15.53
C ARG A 39 -2.24 8.22 -15.17
N ARG A 40 -3.29 7.40 -15.15
CA ARG A 40 -3.23 5.98 -14.78
C ARG A 40 -3.25 5.04 -15.99
N LEU A 41 -3.30 5.58 -17.21
CA LEU A 41 -3.24 4.78 -18.43
C LEU A 41 -1.99 3.91 -18.44
N GLN A 42 -2.14 2.67 -18.88
CA GLN A 42 -1.09 1.69 -19.02
C GLN A 42 -0.97 1.25 -20.49
N PRO A 43 0.23 0.89 -20.96
CA PRO A 43 0.42 0.44 -22.35
C PRO A 43 -0.46 -0.75 -22.77
N GLN A 44 -0.85 -1.60 -21.83
CA GLN A 44 -1.67 -2.80 -22.04
C GLN A 44 -3.18 -2.55 -22.04
N ASP A 45 -3.63 -1.33 -21.74
CA ASP A 45 -5.05 -0.99 -21.75
C ASP A 45 -5.64 -1.24 -23.14
N GLN A 46 -6.86 -1.77 -23.18
CA GLN A 46 -7.53 -2.12 -24.42
C GLN A 46 -8.39 -0.97 -24.92
N MET A 47 -8.41 -0.81 -26.23
CA MET A 47 -9.21 0.17 -26.95
C MET A 47 -9.92 -0.51 -28.11
N GLU A 48 -11.19 -0.18 -28.29
CA GLU A 48 -12.02 -0.66 -29.38
C GLU A 48 -12.68 0.55 -30.04
N LEU A 49 -12.52 0.68 -31.35
CA LEU A 49 -13.21 1.67 -32.16
C LEU A 49 -14.19 0.96 -33.08
N HIS A 50 -15.44 1.40 -33.05
CA HIS A 50 -16.53 0.89 -33.87
C HIS A 50 -16.95 1.97 -34.88
N HIS A 51 -17.22 1.51 -36.09
CA HIS A 51 -17.66 2.34 -37.21
C HIS A 51 -19.07 1.95 -37.61
N ASP A 52 -19.82 2.89 -38.17
CA ASP A 52 -21.08 2.57 -38.85
C ASP A 52 -20.83 1.98 -40.25
N THR A 53 -21.91 1.74 -40.99
CA THR A 53 -21.88 1.19 -42.35
C THR A 53 -21.24 2.13 -43.37
N SER A 54 -21.13 3.44 -43.08
CA SER A 54 -20.45 4.43 -43.92
C SER A 54 -18.94 4.51 -43.65
N GLY A 55 -18.47 3.84 -42.60
CA GLY A 55 -17.07 3.87 -42.15
C GLY A 55 -16.76 4.99 -41.16
N GLU A 56 -17.76 5.73 -40.70
CA GLU A 56 -17.59 6.80 -39.72
C GLU A 56 -17.51 6.25 -38.29
N PRO A 57 -16.63 6.77 -37.42
CA PRO A 57 -16.54 6.32 -36.03
C PRO A 57 -17.77 6.73 -35.24
N VAL A 58 -18.41 5.76 -34.58
CA VAL A 58 -19.66 5.96 -33.82
C VAL A 58 -19.54 5.58 -32.35
N LYS A 59 -18.54 4.75 -31.99
CA LYS A 59 -18.33 4.33 -30.62
C LYS A 59 -16.86 4.03 -30.35
N PHE A 60 -16.38 4.46 -29.19
CA PHE A 60 -15.07 4.15 -28.67
C PHE A 60 -15.21 3.51 -27.28
N VAL A 61 -14.62 2.35 -27.07
CA VAL A 61 -14.59 1.66 -25.78
C VAL A 61 -13.16 1.57 -25.31
N TYR A 62 -12.93 2.00 -24.07
CA TYR A 62 -11.63 1.90 -23.42
C TYR A 62 -11.77 1.03 -22.16
N ARG A 63 -10.88 0.05 -22.01
CA ARG A 63 -10.86 -0.89 -20.88
C ARG A 63 -9.49 -0.87 -20.22
N GLN A 64 -9.43 -0.36 -18.98
CA GLN A 64 -8.24 -0.43 -18.14
C GLN A 64 -8.14 -1.78 -17.41
N SER A 65 -9.29 -2.39 -17.14
CA SER A 65 -9.42 -3.73 -16.58
C SER A 65 -10.71 -4.37 -17.13
N PRO A 66 -10.96 -5.67 -16.88
CA PRO A 66 -12.23 -6.29 -17.26
C PRO A 66 -13.48 -5.58 -16.73
N ILE A 67 -13.36 -4.80 -15.66
CA ILE A 67 -14.48 -4.12 -14.98
C ILE A 67 -14.38 -2.59 -15.02
N ASP A 68 -13.22 -2.03 -15.37
CA ASP A 68 -13.02 -0.59 -15.51
C ASP A 68 -13.13 -0.23 -16.99
N VAL A 69 -14.37 -0.03 -17.42
CA VAL A 69 -14.75 0.18 -18.82
C VAL A 69 -15.44 1.53 -18.97
N VAL A 70 -14.94 2.35 -19.89
CA VAL A 70 -15.56 3.61 -20.27
C VAL A 70 -15.90 3.54 -21.74
N GLU A 71 -17.17 3.80 -22.06
CA GLU A 71 -17.66 3.87 -23.43
C GLU A 71 -17.96 5.32 -23.78
N SER A 72 -17.56 5.74 -24.98
CA SER A 72 -17.97 6.98 -25.59
C SER A 72 -18.75 6.70 -26.88
N THR A 73 -19.90 7.35 -27.04
CA THR A 73 -20.81 7.17 -28.17
C THR A 73 -21.05 8.50 -28.89
N ARG A 74 -21.11 8.44 -30.22
CA ARG A 74 -21.44 9.59 -31.07
C ARG A 74 -22.95 9.75 -31.19
N SER A 75 -23.44 10.97 -31.00
CA SER A 75 -24.81 11.40 -31.31
C SER A 75 -24.75 12.69 -32.13
N GLY A 76 -25.02 12.58 -33.43
CA GLY A 76 -24.76 13.66 -34.39
C GLY A 76 -23.26 14.00 -34.45
N ASP A 77 -22.91 15.25 -34.17
CA ASP A 77 -21.52 15.73 -34.12
C ASP A 77 -20.95 15.84 -32.69
N THR A 78 -21.62 15.23 -31.73
CA THR A 78 -21.20 15.24 -30.32
C THR A 78 -20.87 13.85 -29.82
N TRP A 79 -19.89 13.77 -28.92
CA TRP A 79 -19.55 12.55 -28.21
C TRP A 79 -19.93 12.69 -26.75
N THR A 80 -20.65 11.69 -26.23
CA THR A 80 -20.91 11.52 -24.80
C THR A 80 -20.15 10.31 -24.30
N ALA A 81 -19.92 10.21 -23.00
CA ALA A 81 -19.31 9.02 -22.42
C ALA A 81 -19.99 8.63 -21.11
N ALA A 82 -19.86 7.35 -20.77
CA ALA A 82 -20.33 6.79 -19.52
C ALA A 82 -19.40 5.65 -19.09
N ARG A 83 -19.38 5.38 -17.79
CA ARG A 83 -18.81 4.14 -17.26
C ARG A 83 -19.79 3.01 -17.52
N ILE A 84 -19.28 1.87 -17.98
CA ILE A 84 -20.10 0.67 -18.13
C ILE A 84 -20.09 -0.09 -16.81
N ASP A 85 -21.28 -0.35 -16.29
CA ASP A 85 -21.46 -1.20 -15.12
C ASP A 85 -21.30 -2.66 -15.52
N VAL A 86 -20.07 -3.16 -15.41
CA VAL A 86 -19.76 -4.57 -15.61
C VAL A 86 -20.20 -5.36 -14.38
N PRO A 87 -21.11 -6.34 -14.51
CA PRO A 87 -21.49 -7.19 -13.39
C PRO A 87 -20.27 -7.92 -12.83
N VAL A 88 -20.12 -7.83 -11.51
CA VAL A 88 -19.06 -8.51 -10.77
C VAL A 88 -19.65 -9.45 -9.74
N ASP A 89 -19.05 -10.62 -9.64
CA ASP A 89 -19.31 -11.57 -8.57
C ASP A 89 -18.13 -11.55 -7.60
N ARG A 90 -18.42 -11.46 -6.30
CA ARG A 90 -17.41 -11.50 -5.25
C ARG A 90 -17.59 -12.80 -4.48
N ARG A 91 -16.63 -13.69 -4.65
CA ARG A 91 -16.59 -15.00 -4.01
C ARG A 91 -15.59 -14.96 -2.86
N THR A 92 -15.92 -15.54 -1.72
CA THR A 92 -14.92 -15.81 -0.68
C THR A 92 -14.42 -17.24 -0.86
N VAL A 93 -13.11 -17.40 -1.01
CA VAL A 93 -12.46 -18.69 -1.33
C VAL A 93 -11.36 -18.94 -0.31
N VAL A 94 -11.22 -20.20 0.12
CA VAL A 94 -10.05 -20.63 0.90
C VAL A 94 -8.94 -21.01 -0.08
N VAL A 95 -7.78 -20.41 0.10
CA VAL A 95 -6.52 -20.80 -0.55
C VAL A 95 -5.61 -21.37 0.52
N ALA A 96 -5.22 -22.62 0.40
CA ALA A 96 -4.41 -23.31 1.39
C ALA A 96 -3.41 -24.26 0.73
N GLY A 97 -2.27 -24.46 1.38
CA GLY A 97 -1.24 -25.36 0.88
C GLY A 97 -0.10 -25.58 1.86
N THR A 98 0.83 -26.44 1.46
CA THR A 98 2.08 -26.70 2.16
C THR A 98 3.24 -26.07 1.39
N LEU A 99 4.12 -25.39 2.11
CA LEU A 99 5.33 -24.80 1.57
C LEU A 99 6.26 -25.90 1.08
N LYS A 100 6.75 -25.80 -0.16
CA LYS A 100 7.84 -26.67 -0.65
C LYS A 100 9.16 -25.92 -0.73
N ASP A 101 9.19 -24.87 -1.55
CA ASP A 101 10.41 -24.10 -1.83
C ASP A 101 10.32 -22.73 -1.14
N ASN A 102 9.32 -21.95 -1.53
CA ASN A 102 8.97 -20.68 -0.91
C ASN A 102 7.47 -20.41 -1.11
N LEU A 103 6.98 -19.33 -0.48
CA LEU A 103 5.55 -19.01 -0.47
C LEU A 103 5.04 -18.58 -1.85
N PHE A 104 5.86 -17.88 -2.64
CA PHE A 104 5.49 -17.47 -4.00
C PHE A 104 5.26 -18.68 -4.91
N GLU A 105 6.21 -19.61 -4.97
CA GLU A 105 6.11 -20.82 -5.79
C GLU A 105 4.96 -21.74 -5.32
N SER A 106 4.74 -21.82 -4.01
CA SER A 106 3.69 -22.68 -3.46
C SER A 106 2.29 -22.14 -3.75
N VAL A 107 2.12 -20.81 -3.76
CA VAL A 107 0.86 -20.15 -4.12
C VAL A 107 0.65 -20.10 -5.63
N ASP A 108 1.70 -19.92 -6.43
CA ASP A 108 1.64 -19.97 -7.90
C ASP A 108 1.19 -21.34 -8.40
N ARG A 109 1.68 -22.44 -7.79
CA ARG A 109 1.21 -23.81 -8.09
C ARG A 109 -0.27 -24.05 -7.82
N LEU A 110 -0.92 -23.21 -7.01
CA LEU A 110 -2.37 -23.25 -6.79
C LEU A 110 -3.15 -22.42 -7.83
N GLY A 111 -2.47 -21.83 -8.81
CA GLY A 111 -3.05 -20.98 -9.85
C GLY A 111 -3.31 -19.54 -9.40
N GLU A 112 -2.70 -19.11 -8.29
CA GLU A 112 -2.86 -17.77 -7.73
C GLU A 112 -1.74 -16.82 -8.17
N ARG A 113 -1.98 -15.50 -8.08
CA ARG A 113 -1.02 -14.49 -8.52
C ARG A 113 -0.15 -13.98 -7.36
N PRO A 114 1.09 -13.50 -7.64
CA PRO A 114 2.02 -12.98 -6.62
C PRO A 114 1.46 -11.89 -5.69
N GLN A 115 0.47 -11.10 -6.14
CA GLN A 115 -0.18 -10.09 -5.30
C GLN A 115 -0.79 -10.69 -4.03
N LEU A 116 -1.37 -11.89 -4.12
CA LEU A 116 -1.97 -12.55 -2.96
C LEU A 116 -0.93 -12.90 -1.90
N VAL A 117 0.26 -13.32 -2.33
CA VAL A 117 1.39 -13.63 -1.45
C VAL A 117 1.87 -12.39 -0.72
N LEU A 118 1.99 -11.26 -1.44
CA LEU A 118 2.37 -9.97 -0.85
C LEU A 118 1.34 -9.51 0.19
N ASP A 119 0.04 -9.60 -0.15
CA ASP A 119 -1.04 -9.22 0.75
C ASP A 119 -1.09 -10.12 2.00
N PHE A 120 -0.81 -11.42 1.84
CA PHE A 120 -0.72 -12.37 2.95
C PHE A 120 0.49 -12.10 3.84
N ALA A 121 1.68 -11.96 3.24
CA ALA A 121 2.91 -11.73 3.98
C ALA A 121 2.86 -10.44 4.80
N GLU A 122 2.24 -9.38 4.25
CA GLU A 122 2.06 -8.09 4.95
C GLU A 122 1.23 -8.23 6.25
N ILE A 123 0.35 -9.23 6.37
CA ILE A 123 -0.44 -9.47 7.60
C ILE A 123 0.48 -9.86 8.77
N PHE A 124 1.52 -10.65 8.50
CA PHE A 124 2.40 -11.24 9.52
C PHE A 124 3.83 -10.71 9.50
N ALA A 125 4.18 -9.80 8.59
CA ALA A 125 5.54 -9.31 8.35
C ALA A 125 6.29 -8.73 9.58
N TRP A 126 5.61 -8.57 10.72
CA TRP A 126 6.21 -8.19 11.98
C TRP A 126 6.54 -9.37 12.91
N ASP A 127 5.67 -10.37 12.95
CA ASP A 127 5.82 -11.52 13.86
C ASP A 127 6.56 -12.69 13.20
N PHE A 128 6.70 -12.66 11.87
CA PHE A 128 7.30 -13.72 11.08
C PHE A 128 8.02 -13.15 9.86
N ASP A 129 9.29 -13.48 9.68
CA ASP A 129 10.03 -13.17 8.46
C ASP A 129 9.94 -14.35 7.49
N PHE A 130 9.03 -14.27 6.52
CA PHE A 130 8.85 -15.36 5.54
C PHE A 130 10.10 -15.70 4.73
N ALA A 131 11.10 -14.81 4.63
CA ALA A 131 12.33 -15.13 3.91
C ALA A 131 13.34 -15.90 4.78
N ALA A 132 13.34 -15.66 6.10
CA ALA A 132 14.30 -16.23 7.03
C ALA A 132 13.75 -17.40 7.86
N ASP A 133 12.46 -17.34 8.19
CA ASP A 133 11.83 -18.24 9.16
C ASP A 133 10.98 -19.33 8.49
N SER A 134 10.66 -19.19 7.19
CA SER A 134 9.86 -20.20 6.49
C SER A 134 10.65 -21.47 6.18
N GLN A 135 10.00 -22.62 6.35
CA GLN A 135 10.60 -23.93 6.11
C GLN A 135 9.74 -24.79 5.19
N PRO A 136 10.35 -25.63 4.35
CA PRO A 136 9.63 -26.69 3.64
C PRO A 136 8.80 -27.53 4.62
N GLY A 137 7.50 -27.67 4.35
CA GLY A 137 6.55 -28.35 5.25
C GLY A 137 5.63 -27.41 6.04
N ASP A 138 5.95 -26.11 6.12
CA ASP A 138 5.06 -25.11 6.71
C ASP A 138 3.70 -25.09 6.01
N ARG A 139 2.63 -24.77 6.73
CA ARG A 139 1.27 -24.72 6.16
C ARG A 139 0.77 -23.28 6.14
N PHE A 140 0.15 -22.88 5.04
CA PHE A 140 -0.51 -21.58 4.93
C PHE A 140 -1.97 -21.78 4.54
N ARG A 141 -2.84 -20.89 5.06
CA ARG A 141 -4.26 -20.83 4.71
C ARG A 141 -4.72 -19.39 4.71
N MET A 142 -5.55 -19.02 3.75
CA MET A 142 -6.17 -17.71 3.70
C MET A 142 -7.59 -17.78 3.14
N LEU A 143 -8.53 -17.15 3.84
CA LEU A 143 -9.90 -16.95 3.40
C LEU A 143 -9.95 -15.60 2.70
N VAL A 144 -9.98 -15.57 1.37
CA VAL A 144 -9.79 -14.37 0.56
C VAL A 144 -11.00 -14.07 -0.31
N GLU A 145 -11.36 -12.79 -0.41
CA GLU A 145 -12.31 -12.32 -1.41
C GLU A 145 -11.65 -12.32 -2.79
N LYS A 146 -12.32 -12.89 -3.79
CA LYS A 146 -11.93 -12.84 -5.20
C LYS A 146 -13.05 -12.23 -6.01
N VAL A 147 -12.70 -11.29 -6.89
CA VAL A 147 -13.64 -10.61 -7.77
C VAL A 147 -13.55 -11.21 -9.16
N PHE A 148 -14.69 -11.61 -9.70
CA PHE A 148 -14.85 -12.19 -11.02
C PHE A 148 -15.81 -11.35 -11.87
N THR A 149 -15.67 -11.44 -13.18
CA THR A 149 -16.71 -11.05 -14.13
C THR A 149 -16.95 -12.24 -15.06
N GLY A 150 -18.16 -12.82 -15.00
CA GLY A 150 -18.36 -14.20 -15.47
C GLY A 150 -17.42 -15.16 -14.75
N GLU A 151 -16.67 -15.97 -15.51
CA GLU A 151 -15.62 -16.87 -14.97
C GLU A 151 -14.23 -16.23 -14.95
N GLN A 152 -14.07 -15.00 -15.47
CA GLN A 152 -12.77 -14.35 -15.52
C GLN A 152 -12.42 -13.74 -14.16
N PHE A 153 -11.33 -14.21 -13.56
CA PHE A 153 -10.76 -13.60 -12.37
C PHE A 153 -10.22 -12.19 -12.69
N VAL A 154 -10.70 -11.20 -11.95
CA VAL A 154 -10.35 -9.79 -12.13
C VAL A 154 -9.26 -9.37 -11.16
N LYS A 155 -9.53 -9.51 -9.85
CA LYS A 155 -8.62 -9.08 -8.78
C LYS A 155 -8.96 -9.74 -7.44
N TYR A 156 -7.98 -9.74 -6.54
CA TYR A 156 -8.23 -10.04 -5.14
C TYR A 156 -8.92 -8.86 -4.46
N GLY A 157 -9.86 -9.18 -3.57
CA GLY A 157 -10.36 -8.29 -2.54
C GLY A 157 -9.54 -8.49 -1.27
N ARG A 158 -10.21 -8.53 -0.12
CA ARG A 158 -9.56 -8.64 1.18
C ARG A 158 -9.30 -10.09 1.60
N ILE A 159 -8.15 -10.34 2.23
CA ILE A 159 -7.95 -11.54 3.06
C ILE A 159 -8.73 -11.34 4.36
N LEU A 160 -9.78 -12.12 4.60
CA LEU A 160 -10.65 -11.98 5.76
C LEU A 160 -10.08 -12.68 6.99
N ALA A 161 -9.41 -13.82 6.78
CA ALA A 161 -8.66 -14.52 7.81
C ALA A 161 -7.45 -15.23 7.16
N ALA A 162 -6.38 -15.36 7.93
CA ALA A 162 -5.13 -15.96 7.50
C ALA A 162 -4.53 -16.77 8.64
N GLU A 163 -3.89 -17.89 8.30
CA GLU A 163 -3.12 -18.72 9.21
C GLU A 163 -1.83 -19.17 8.54
N TYR A 164 -0.71 -19.06 9.26
CA TYR A 164 0.58 -19.62 8.86
C TYR A 164 1.12 -20.47 10.00
N GLU A 165 1.41 -21.73 9.74
CA GLU A 165 1.89 -22.68 10.73
C GLU A 165 3.30 -23.13 10.37
N SER A 166 4.23 -22.90 11.30
CA SER A 166 5.62 -23.34 11.21
C SER A 166 6.08 -23.90 12.55
N GLU A 167 6.79 -25.03 12.52
CA GLU A 167 7.32 -25.70 13.72
C GLU A 167 6.27 -25.95 14.83
N GLY A 168 5.01 -26.21 14.45
CA GLY A 168 3.89 -26.42 15.38
C GLY A 168 3.32 -25.15 16.02
N ARG A 169 3.79 -23.97 15.61
CA ARG A 169 3.24 -22.67 16.02
C ARG A 169 2.41 -22.06 14.90
N ALA A 170 1.15 -21.75 15.19
CA ALA A 170 0.26 -21.06 14.28
C ALA A 170 0.26 -19.54 14.53
N HIS A 171 0.52 -18.77 13.47
CA HIS A 171 0.30 -17.33 13.38
C HIS A 171 -1.05 -17.10 12.72
N THR A 172 -2.00 -16.50 13.45
CA THR A 172 -3.37 -16.30 12.95
C THR A 172 -3.73 -14.83 12.94
N GLY A 173 -4.31 -14.37 11.84
CA GLY A 173 -4.79 -13.01 11.66
C GLY A 173 -6.21 -12.96 11.12
N VAL A 174 -7.05 -12.15 11.76
CA VAL A 174 -8.45 -11.95 11.36
C VAL A 174 -8.67 -10.47 11.06
N TYR A 175 -9.20 -10.18 9.88
CA TYR A 175 -9.59 -8.82 9.54
C TYR A 175 -10.89 -8.45 10.25
N PHE A 176 -10.87 -7.31 10.92
CA PHE A 176 -12.05 -6.71 11.53
C PHE A 176 -12.13 -5.23 11.17
N LYS A 177 -13.33 -4.77 10.83
CA LYS A 177 -13.62 -3.36 10.56
C LYS A 177 -14.62 -2.84 11.56
N ASP A 178 -14.23 -1.81 12.29
CA ASP A 178 -15.12 -1.02 13.13
C ASP A 178 -15.42 0.35 12.49
N LYS A 179 -16.06 1.23 13.26
CA LYS A 179 -16.39 2.60 12.86
C LYS A 179 -15.15 3.48 12.60
N ASP A 180 -14.02 3.15 13.24
CA ASP A 180 -12.79 3.95 13.22
C ASP A 180 -11.81 3.45 12.15
N GLY A 181 -11.98 2.22 11.66
CA GLY A 181 -11.23 1.69 10.53
C GLY A 181 -11.20 0.16 10.46
N GLY A 182 -10.44 -0.36 9.51
CA GLY A 182 -10.20 -1.79 9.34
C GLY A 182 -8.76 -2.19 9.68
N GLY A 183 -8.58 -3.32 10.35
CA GLY A 183 -7.27 -3.84 10.73
C GLY A 183 -7.28 -5.36 10.87
N TYR A 184 -6.08 -5.94 10.94
CA TYR A 184 -5.89 -7.35 11.26
C TYR A 184 -5.55 -7.49 12.75
N TYR A 185 -6.12 -8.52 13.37
CA TYR A 185 -5.96 -8.80 14.79
C TYR A 185 -5.71 -10.29 15.01
N THR A 186 -4.94 -10.62 16.04
CA THR A 186 -4.80 -11.98 16.55
C THR A 186 -6.14 -12.48 17.09
N PRO A 187 -6.31 -13.80 17.31
CA PRO A 187 -7.52 -14.34 17.93
C PRO A 187 -7.84 -13.73 19.31
N ALA A 188 -6.82 -13.26 20.03
CA ALA A 188 -6.96 -12.56 21.32
C ALA A 188 -7.40 -11.09 21.17
N GLY A 189 -7.51 -10.57 19.95
CA GLY A 189 -7.89 -9.18 19.66
C GLY A 189 -6.73 -8.20 19.73
N GLU A 190 -5.47 -8.67 19.77
CA GLU A 190 -4.29 -7.82 19.66
C GLU A 190 -4.07 -7.45 18.20
N THR A 191 -3.66 -6.23 17.88
CA THR A 191 -3.48 -5.89 16.47
C THR A 191 -2.17 -6.43 15.91
N LEU A 192 -2.25 -6.93 14.67
CA LEU A 192 -1.11 -7.35 13.86
C LEU A 192 -0.45 -6.17 13.12
N ARG A 193 -1.04 -4.96 13.15
CA ARG A 193 -0.42 -3.75 12.60
C ARG A 193 0.44 -3.05 13.65
N ARG A 194 1.63 -2.59 13.23
CA ARG A 194 2.48 -1.74 14.09
C ARG A 194 1.92 -0.33 14.19
N ALA A 195 2.08 0.27 15.37
CA ALA A 195 1.95 1.72 15.48
C ALA A 195 3.01 2.46 14.64
N PHE A 196 4.22 1.90 14.43
CA PHE A 196 5.34 2.54 13.72
C PHE A 196 6.04 1.64 12.67
N LEU A 197 6.45 2.20 11.52
CA LEU A 197 7.32 1.58 10.51
C LEU A 197 8.73 1.34 11.04
N LYS A 198 9.46 0.35 10.50
CA LYS A 198 10.88 0.09 10.83
C LYS A 198 11.81 1.21 10.33
N SER A 199 11.49 1.83 9.18
CA SER A 199 12.26 2.94 8.60
C SER A 199 11.32 4.03 8.03
N PRO A 200 11.70 5.31 8.10
CA PRO A 200 10.95 6.42 7.51
C PRO A 200 11.17 6.63 6.00
N LEU A 201 12.06 5.88 5.34
CA LEU A 201 12.34 5.98 3.90
C LEU A 201 13.04 4.72 3.38
N GLU A 202 13.11 4.60 2.06
CA GLU A 202 14.09 3.75 1.38
C GLU A 202 15.48 4.41 1.48
N PHE A 203 16.49 3.67 1.93
CA PHE A 203 17.83 4.21 2.19
C PHE A 203 18.94 3.27 1.72
N THR A 204 20.13 3.82 1.50
CA THR A 204 21.30 3.04 1.05
C THR A 204 22.02 2.38 2.22
N ARG A 205 22.28 3.14 3.30
CA ARG A 205 22.85 2.66 4.55
C ARG A 205 22.52 3.60 5.70
N ILE A 206 22.66 3.09 6.93
CA ILE A 206 22.73 3.94 8.12
C ILE A 206 24.13 4.55 8.18
N SER A 207 24.26 5.86 7.99
CA SER A 207 25.56 6.55 8.02
C SER A 207 26.03 6.87 9.45
N SER A 208 25.10 6.98 10.39
CA SER A 208 25.41 7.17 11.81
C SER A 208 24.28 6.68 12.70
N THR A 209 24.64 5.96 13.77
CA THR A 209 23.67 5.43 14.75
C THR A 209 23.47 6.39 15.91
N PHE A 210 22.42 6.14 16.70
CA PHE A 210 22.19 6.84 17.96
C PHE A 210 23.34 6.56 18.94
N SER A 211 23.92 7.63 19.49
CA SER A 211 24.96 7.54 20.53
C SER A 211 24.82 8.69 21.52
N ARG A 212 25.09 8.44 22.80
CA ARG A 212 25.18 9.51 23.81
C ARG A 212 26.54 10.22 23.81
N ALA A 213 27.54 9.66 23.15
CA ALA A 213 28.88 10.21 23.03
C ALA A 213 29.49 9.80 21.69
N ARG A 214 29.54 10.71 20.72
CA ARG A 214 30.30 10.53 19.46
C ARG A 214 31.14 11.76 19.16
N ARG A 215 32.22 11.61 18.39
CA ARG A 215 32.96 12.76 17.87
C ARG A 215 32.10 13.52 16.86
N HIS A 216 31.92 14.82 17.02
CA HIS A 216 31.07 15.61 16.11
C HIS A 216 31.82 15.92 14.80
N PRO A 217 31.29 15.52 13.63
CA PRO A 217 32.03 15.61 12.36
C PRO A 217 32.26 17.05 11.89
N ILE A 218 31.38 17.99 12.26
CA ILE A 218 31.45 19.40 11.82
C ILE A 218 32.06 20.33 12.89
N LEU A 219 31.79 20.09 14.18
CA LEU A 219 32.06 21.04 15.26
C LEU A 219 33.23 20.59 16.15
N GLY A 220 33.76 19.38 15.94
CA GLY A 220 34.73 18.76 16.83
C GLY A 220 34.16 18.39 18.21
N GLY A 221 35.00 17.83 19.06
CA GLY A 221 34.64 17.39 20.42
C GLY A 221 33.72 16.16 20.46
N VAL A 222 33.42 15.67 21.66
CA VAL A 222 32.47 14.58 21.90
C VAL A 222 31.10 15.18 22.21
N ARG A 223 30.09 14.82 21.41
CA ARG A 223 28.70 15.27 21.54
C ARG A 223 27.71 14.11 21.33
N PRO A 224 26.54 14.16 21.97
CA PRO A 224 25.50 13.16 21.73
C PRO A 224 24.93 13.29 20.32
N HIS A 225 24.67 12.14 19.69
CA HIS A 225 23.89 11.98 18.48
C HIS A 225 22.59 11.27 18.80
N LEU A 226 21.55 12.07 19.08
CA LEU A 226 20.26 11.56 19.53
C LEU A 226 19.32 11.23 18.35
N ALA A 227 19.90 10.70 17.28
CA ALA A 227 19.27 10.43 16.00
C ALA A 227 19.85 9.17 15.34
N VAL A 228 19.20 8.72 14.28
CA VAL A 228 19.75 7.78 13.29
C VAL A 228 19.82 8.52 11.96
N ASP A 229 20.99 8.52 11.35
CA ASP A 229 21.21 9.15 10.05
C ASP A 229 21.09 8.10 8.95
N TYR A 230 20.10 8.28 8.08
CA TYR A 230 19.87 7.45 6.91
C TYR A 230 20.43 8.15 5.66
N ALA A 231 21.48 7.59 5.07
CA ALA A 231 22.02 8.11 3.81
C ALA A 231 21.10 7.72 2.65
N ALA A 232 20.59 8.71 1.94
CA ALA A 232 19.70 8.53 0.80
C ALA A 232 19.89 9.69 -0.21
N PRO A 233 19.63 9.46 -1.51
CA PRO A 233 19.70 10.52 -2.51
C PRO A 233 18.84 11.74 -2.18
N HIS A 234 19.29 12.92 -2.61
CA HIS A 234 18.49 14.14 -2.49
C HIS A 234 17.14 13.95 -3.20
N GLY A 235 16.05 14.30 -2.53
CA GLY A 235 14.70 14.16 -3.08
C GLY A 235 14.03 12.81 -2.81
N THR A 236 14.69 11.85 -2.14
CA THR A 236 14.03 10.61 -1.72
C THR A 236 12.82 10.91 -0.83
N PRO A 237 11.64 10.33 -1.09
CA PRO A 237 10.45 10.51 -0.26
C PRO A 237 10.68 10.04 1.18
N ILE A 238 10.22 10.85 2.14
CA ILE A 238 10.22 10.53 3.57
C ILE A 238 8.77 10.34 3.99
N PHE A 239 8.50 9.25 4.70
CA PHE A 239 7.19 8.85 5.17
C PHE A 239 7.00 9.10 6.66
N ALA A 240 5.77 9.40 7.07
CA ALA A 240 5.39 9.26 8.47
C ALA A 240 5.47 7.79 8.87
N VAL A 241 6.26 7.49 9.89
CA VAL A 241 6.39 6.11 10.40
C VAL A 241 5.12 5.63 11.08
N ALA A 242 4.23 6.52 11.49
CA ALA A 242 3.05 6.21 12.29
C ALA A 242 1.96 7.25 12.01
N ASP A 243 0.71 6.88 12.27
CA ASP A 243 -0.39 7.84 12.32
C ASP A 243 -0.09 8.92 13.36
N GLY A 244 -0.47 10.16 13.09
CA GLY A 244 -0.22 11.26 14.02
C GLY A 244 -0.72 12.61 13.55
N THR A 245 -0.31 13.64 14.27
CA THR A 245 -0.59 15.04 13.96
C THR A 245 0.71 15.81 13.87
N VAL A 246 0.89 16.57 12.79
CA VAL A 246 2.05 17.45 12.61
C VAL A 246 2.05 18.50 13.72
N GLU A 247 3.01 18.39 14.63
CA GLU A 247 3.22 19.35 15.71
C GLU A 247 3.90 20.62 15.15
N SER A 248 4.86 20.46 14.24
CA SER A 248 5.48 21.57 13.51
C SER A 248 6.03 21.12 12.16
N ALA A 249 6.08 22.05 11.20
CA ALA A 249 6.76 21.89 9.94
C ALA A 249 7.37 23.25 9.56
N GLY A 250 8.69 23.35 9.52
CA GLY A 250 9.38 24.63 9.34
C GLY A 250 10.89 24.55 9.55
N TRP A 251 11.56 25.70 9.62
CA TRP A 251 12.99 25.78 9.90
C TRP A 251 13.27 25.52 11.40
N SER A 252 14.27 24.71 11.72
CA SER A 252 14.64 24.33 13.10
C SER A 252 16.14 24.38 13.34
N GLY A 253 16.74 25.56 13.12
CA GLY A 253 18.17 25.80 13.38
C GLY A 253 19.06 24.77 12.69
N GLY A 254 19.87 24.05 13.47
CA GLY A 254 20.74 22.99 12.96
C GLY A 254 20.01 21.84 12.24
N GLY A 255 18.75 21.58 12.56
CA GLY A 255 17.94 20.58 11.84
C GLY A 255 17.46 21.03 10.46
N GLY A 256 17.69 22.29 10.07
CA GLY A 256 17.23 22.81 8.78
C GLY A 256 15.70 22.73 8.65
N LYS A 257 15.20 22.38 7.46
CA LYS A 257 13.77 22.10 7.27
C LYS A 257 13.41 20.81 8.01
N THR A 258 12.51 20.93 8.98
CA THR A 258 12.16 19.89 9.92
C THR A 258 10.65 19.68 9.98
N VAL A 259 10.21 18.43 10.02
CA VAL A 259 8.85 18.05 10.40
C VAL A 259 8.90 17.36 11.75
N VAL A 260 8.01 17.73 12.67
CA VAL A 260 7.80 17.04 13.94
C VAL A 260 6.37 16.52 13.96
N ILE A 261 6.21 15.22 14.19
CA ILE A 261 4.90 14.57 14.29
C ILE A 261 4.72 14.05 15.71
N ARG A 262 3.61 14.44 16.33
CA ARG A 262 3.14 13.87 17.58
C ARG A 262 2.26 12.67 17.28
N HIS A 263 2.56 11.57 17.95
CA HIS A 263 1.83 10.30 17.85
C HIS A 263 1.12 10.00 19.16
N ARG A 264 0.44 8.87 19.22
CA ARG A 264 -0.14 8.33 20.46
C ARG A 264 0.97 7.84 21.42
N ALA A 265 0.58 7.52 22.66
CA ALA A 265 1.49 7.02 23.70
C ALA A 265 2.73 7.91 23.91
N ASN A 266 2.54 9.24 23.84
CA ASN A 266 3.57 10.26 24.04
C ASN A 266 4.81 10.15 23.14
N PHE A 267 4.69 9.47 22.00
CA PHE A 267 5.75 9.44 21.01
C PHE A 267 5.75 10.73 20.18
N LYS A 268 6.96 11.20 19.84
CA LYS A 268 7.18 12.20 18.80
C LYS A 268 8.27 11.71 17.87
N THR A 269 8.11 11.98 16.58
CA THR A 269 9.17 11.74 15.58
C THR A 269 9.58 13.05 14.94
N MET A 270 10.88 13.19 14.69
CA MET A 270 11.46 14.35 14.04
C MET A 270 12.20 13.90 12.78
N TYR A 271 11.98 14.64 11.70
CA TYR A 271 12.55 14.40 10.39
C TYR A 271 13.29 15.68 9.99
N ASN A 272 14.61 15.65 10.03
CA ASN A 272 15.46 16.82 9.84
C ASN A 272 16.14 16.82 8.46
N HIS A 273 16.75 17.95 8.10
CA HIS A 273 17.54 18.16 6.88
C HIS A 273 16.75 18.05 5.57
N LEU A 274 15.42 18.19 5.59
CA LEU A 274 14.58 18.04 4.41
C LEU A 274 14.96 19.06 3.32
N SER A 275 14.78 18.69 2.05
CA SER A 275 14.87 19.63 0.93
C SER A 275 13.58 20.44 0.80
N ARG A 276 12.44 19.79 0.96
CA ARG A 276 11.10 20.40 0.93
C ARG A 276 10.07 19.54 1.70
N PHE A 277 8.99 20.18 2.12
CA PHE A 277 7.82 19.51 2.67
C PHE A 277 6.92 18.96 1.56
N ALA A 278 6.18 17.89 1.85
CA ALA A 278 5.12 17.44 0.95
C ALA A 278 3.89 18.35 1.03
N ALA A 279 3.03 18.29 0.02
CA ALA A 279 1.81 19.10 -0.03
C ALA A 279 0.92 18.82 1.19
N GLY A 280 0.38 19.88 1.79
CA GLY A 280 -0.53 19.78 2.95
C GLY A 280 0.15 19.54 4.30
N ILE A 281 1.47 19.39 4.35
CA ILE A 281 2.21 19.18 5.60
C ILE A 281 2.46 20.52 6.29
N ARG A 282 1.65 20.80 7.32
CA ARG A 282 1.69 22.00 8.15
C ARG A 282 1.22 21.68 9.57
N ARG A 283 1.51 22.55 10.54
CA ARG A 283 1.03 22.41 11.92
C ARG A 283 -0.47 22.09 11.96
N GLY A 284 -0.83 21.06 12.72
CA GLY A 284 -2.21 20.58 12.89
C GLY A 284 -2.68 19.57 11.83
N ALA A 285 -1.94 19.35 10.74
CA ALA A 285 -2.33 18.36 9.74
C ALA A 285 -2.29 16.93 10.32
N ALA A 286 -3.35 16.17 10.10
CA ALA A 286 -3.34 14.72 10.36
C ALA A 286 -2.51 14.02 9.28
N VAL A 287 -1.70 13.05 9.70
CA VAL A 287 -0.90 12.22 8.80
C VAL A 287 -1.15 10.75 9.10
N ARG A 288 -1.17 9.93 8.05
CA ARG A 288 -1.25 8.48 8.15
C ARG A 288 0.13 7.84 8.01
N GLN A 289 0.31 6.67 8.60
CA GLN A 289 1.47 5.84 8.35
C GLN A 289 1.70 5.65 6.84
N ARG A 290 2.97 5.68 6.39
CA ARG A 290 3.40 5.65 4.97
C ARG A 290 2.99 6.88 4.14
N GLN A 291 2.33 7.88 4.71
CA GLN A 291 2.09 9.15 4.00
C GLN A 291 3.41 9.89 3.80
N VAL A 292 3.67 10.37 2.57
CA VAL A 292 4.84 11.21 2.28
C VAL A 292 4.69 12.55 3.00
N ILE A 293 5.67 12.91 3.83
CA ILE A 293 5.69 14.14 4.63
C ILE A 293 6.73 15.15 4.15
N GLY A 294 7.70 14.70 3.38
CA GLY A 294 8.79 15.52 2.88
C GLY A 294 9.75 14.72 2.04
N TYR A 295 10.86 15.33 1.70
CA TYR A 295 11.87 14.74 0.84
C TYR A 295 13.27 15.01 1.40
N VAL A 296 14.14 14.02 1.27
CA VAL A 296 15.55 14.09 1.73
C VAL A 296 16.23 15.31 1.12
N GLY A 297 17.06 15.96 1.91
CA GLY A 297 17.86 17.11 1.50
C GLY A 297 19.18 17.15 2.28
N SER A 298 19.74 18.35 2.37
CA SER A 298 20.94 18.64 3.18
C SER A 298 20.86 20.04 3.77
N THR A 299 19.68 20.45 4.25
CA THR A 299 19.48 21.78 4.86
C THR A 299 19.93 21.81 6.32
N GLY A 300 20.30 22.97 6.84
CA GLY A 300 20.81 23.09 8.21
C GLY A 300 22.26 22.61 8.34
N LEU A 301 22.61 22.05 9.50
CA LEU A 301 23.94 21.51 9.78
C LEU A 301 24.06 20.07 9.27
N SER A 302 24.35 19.93 7.98
CA SER A 302 24.46 18.64 7.29
C SER A 302 25.71 18.61 6.41
N THR A 303 26.42 17.48 6.36
CA THR A 303 27.59 17.27 5.49
C THR A 303 27.24 16.75 4.09
N GLY A 304 26.01 16.28 3.88
CA GLY A 304 25.55 15.76 2.59
C GLY A 304 24.12 15.20 2.67
N PRO A 305 23.53 14.75 1.54
CA PRO A 305 22.15 14.26 1.53
C PRO A 305 21.90 13.07 2.46
N HIS A 306 21.07 13.28 3.48
CA HIS A 306 20.64 12.26 4.43
C HIS A 306 19.38 12.70 5.20
N LEU A 307 18.77 11.77 5.91
CA LEU A 307 17.74 12.06 6.92
C LEU A 307 18.32 11.84 8.32
N ASP A 308 18.39 12.90 9.14
CA ASP A 308 18.51 12.77 10.61
C ASP A 308 17.11 12.50 11.16
N TYR A 309 16.91 11.26 11.64
CA TYR A 309 15.66 10.77 12.18
C TYR A 309 15.74 10.61 13.69
N ARG A 310 14.83 11.26 14.41
CA ARG A 310 14.78 11.20 15.89
C ARG A 310 13.45 10.67 16.38
N VAL A 311 13.51 9.89 17.45
CA VAL A 311 12.34 9.42 18.18
C VAL A 311 12.43 9.92 19.62
N MET A 312 11.35 10.50 20.10
CA MET A 312 11.18 10.91 21.48
C MET A 312 10.02 10.13 22.09
N LYS A 313 10.20 9.63 23.31
CA LYS A 313 9.16 8.99 24.13
C LYS A 313 9.17 9.66 25.50
N ASP A 314 8.01 10.09 25.99
CA ASP A 314 7.86 10.73 27.31
C ASP A 314 8.86 11.88 27.53
N GLY A 315 9.06 12.71 26.50
CA GLY A 315 9.94 13.87 26.53
C GLY A 315 11.44 13.59 26.37
N ARG A 316 11.86 12.33 26.20
CA ARG A 316 13.29 11.96 26.06
C ARG A 316 13.59 11.31 24.73
N PHE A 317 14.72 11.67 24.11
CA PHE A 317 15.18 11.00 22.90
C PHE A 317 15.61 9.57 23.21
N VAL A 318 15.12 8.63 22.40
CA VAL A 318 15.38 7.19 22.52
C VAL A 318 16.03 6.68 21.24
N ASN A 319 16.82 5.60 21.34
CA ASN A 319 17.46 4.98 20.18
C ASN A 319 16.38 4.30 19.31
N PRO A 320 16.09 4.81 18.09
CA PRO A 320 15.06 4.24 17.21
C PRO A 320 15.33 2.78 16.84
N LEU A 321 16.60 2.39 16.67
CA LEU A 321 17.00 1.03 16.28
C LEU A 321 16.81 0.00 17.41
N LYS A 322 16.65 0.46 18.65
CA LYS A 322 16.43 -0.39 19.83
C LYS A 322 15.01 -0.27 20.39
N GLN A 323 14.13 0.50 19.76
CA GLN A 323 12.74 0.58 20.19
C GLN A 323 11.95 -0.60 19.61
N THR A 324 11.43 -1.43 20.49
CA THR A 324 10.24 -2.22 20.21
C THR A 324 9.06 -1.26 20.12
N PHE A 325 8.77 -0.79 18.91
CA PHE A 325 7.58 0.02 18.69
C PHE A 325 6.34 -0.80 19.03
N LEU A 326 5.48 -0.24 19.88
CA LEU A 326 4.32 -0.92 20.46
C LEU A 326 3.43 -1.53 19.35
N PRO A 327 2.77 -2.68 19.63
CA PRO A 327 1.61 -3.09 18.85
C PRO A 327 0.65 -1.90 18.73
N GLY A 328 -0.09 -1.79 17.62
CA GLY A 328 -1.17 -0.80 17.54
C GLY A 328 -2.25 -1.05 18.62
N GLN A 329 -3.37 -0.35 18.53
CA GLN A 329 -4.44 -0.57 19.51
C GLN A 329 -5.09 -1.94 19.33
N PRO A 330 -5.25 -2.73 20.41
CA PRO A 330 -6.09 -3.92 20.36
C PRO A 330 -7.56 -3.53 20.10
N ILE A 331 -8.38 -4.52 19.80
CA ILE A 331 -9.83 -4.36 19.69
C ILE A 331 -10.37 -3.65 20.94
N SER A 332 -11.10 -2.56 20.72
CA SER A 332 -11.70 -1.79 21.81
C SER A 332 -12.64 -2.68 22.64
N PRO A 333 -12.76 -2.45 23.96
CA PRO A 333 -13.69 -3.24 24.79
C PRO A 333 -15.12 -3.30 24.23
N ALA A 334 -15.60 -2.20 23.65
CA ALA A 334 -16.93 -2.10 23.05
C ALA A 334 -17.11 -3.01 21.81
N ASN A 335 -16.03 -3.28 21.07
CA ASN A 335 -16.08 -4.09 19.85
C ASN A 335 -15.73 -5.57 20.08
N ARG A 336 -15.41 -5.99 21.32
CA ARG A 336 -14.97 -7.37 21.61
C ARG A 336 -16.00 -8.44 21.25
N GLY A 337 -17.29 -8.18 21.49
CA GLY A 337 -18.37 -9.12 21.17
C GLY A 337 -18.48 -9.35 19.67
N ALA A 338 -18.67 -8.28 18.90
CA ALA A 338 -18.74 -8.32 17.45
C ALA A 338 -17.46 -8.89 16.81
N PHE A 339 -16.28 -8.59 17.38
CA PHE A 339 -15.03 -9.19 16.94
C PHE A 339 -15.00 -10.69 17.17
N THR A 340 -15.44 -11.15 18.34
CA THR A 340 -15.48 -12.58 18.70
C THR A 340 -16.36 -13.36 17.73
N GLU A 341 -17.57 -12.88 17.46
CA GLU A 341 -18.49 -13.50 16.50
C GLU A 341 -17.91 -13.55 15.09
N ALA A 342 -17.34 -12.43 14.61
CA ALA A 342 -16.72 -12.36 13.30
C ALA A 342 -15.49 -13.28 13.20
N ARG A 343 -14.63 -13.28 14.23
CA ARG A 343 -13.45 -14.15 14.34
C ARG A 343 -13.84 -15.60 14.25
N ASP A 344 -14.79 -16.04 15.06
CA ASP A 344 -15.17 -17.45 15.14
C ASP A 344 -15.79 -17.93 13.83
N SER A 345 -16.66 -17.11 13.22
CA SER A 345 -17.24 -17.40 11.90
C SER A 345 -16.18 -17.51 10.79
N LEU A 346 -15.23 -16.55 10.74
CA LEU A 346 -14.20 -16.53 9.70
C LEU A 346 -13.18 -17.67 9.88
N LEU A 347 -12.79 -17.99 11.11
CA LEU A 347 -11.87 -19.09 11.39
C LEU A 347 -12.51 -20.46 11.17
N ALA A 348 -13.81 -20.62 11.47
CA ALA A 348 -14.54 -21.85 11.12
C ALA A 348 -14.51 -22.07 9.60
N ARG A 349 -14.88 -21.06 8.81
CA ARG A 349 -14.84 -21.12 7.34
C ARG A 349 -13.43 -21.37 6.78
N LEU A 350 -12.40 -20.79 7.40
CA LEU A 350 -11.00 -21.00 7.01
C LEU A 350 -10.58 -22.47 7.19
N ARG A 351 -11.11 -23.15 8.20
CA ARG A 351 -10.72 -24.53 8.59
C ARG A 351 -11.62 -25.61 8.01
N GLU A 352 -12.89 -25.32 7.72
CA GLU A 352 -13.83 -26.28 7.11
C GLU A 352 -13.37 -26.84 5.76
N ALA A 353 -12.54 -26.10 5.03
CA ALA A 353 -11.95 -26.55 3.76
C ALA A 353 -10.94 -27.71 3.90
N GLU A 354 -10.64 -28.19 5.12
CA GLU A 354 -9.79 -29.35 5.39
C GLU A 354 -10.50 -30.70 5.24
N THR A 355 -11.81 -30.76 5.06
CA THR A 355 -12.49 -32.04 4.84
C THR A 355 -12.48 -32.35 3.34
N PRO A 356 -11.70 -33.34 2.85
CA PRO A 356 -11.93 -33.82 1.50
C PRO A 356 -13.38 -34.28 1.44
N ARG A 357 -14.14 -33.84 0.44
CA ARG A 357 -15.29 -34.63 0.02
C ARG A 357 -14.74 -35.98 -0.40
N THR A 358 -14.82 -36.98 0.48
CA THR A 358 -14.75 -38.37 0.08
C THR A 358 -15.89 -38.59 -0.91
N THR A 359 -15.59 -38.49 -2.19
CA THR A 359 -16.44 -39.01 -3.24
C THR A 359 -16.42 -40.52 -3.10
N ASN A 360 -17.54 -41.09 -2.62
CA ASN A 360 -17.87 -42.50 -2.82
C ASN A 360 -18.02 -42.80 -4.32
#